data_AF-A0AA40M1I1-F1
#
_entry.id   AF-A0AA40M1I1-F1
#
_cell.length_a   1.000
_cell.length_b   1.000
_cell.length_c   1.000
_cell.angle_alpha   90.00
_cell.angle_beta   90.00
_cell.angle_gamma   90.00
#
_symmetry.space_group_name_H-M   'P 1'
#
loop_
_entity.id
_entity.type
_entity.pdbx_description
1 polymer ?
#
loop_
_entity_poly.entity_id
_entity_poly.type
_entity_poly.pdbx_seq_one_letter_code
_entity_poly.pdbx_strand_id
1 'polypeptide(L)'
;MIKILNCCYYFSKSMDLLKSVRFTNNGYFTVKAIIQYTLRGYTVTENIILERRRTKKFNLPRDSTNICLNILNLSNPDPIKSVLYHECISGEENVCFEISNTTENPVITRNIC
;
A
#
# COMPACT_ATOMS: atom_id res chain seq x y z
N MET A 1 -8.57 -23.42 -11.03
CA MET A 1 -8.73 -22.14 -11.75
C MET A 1 -7.97 -21.07 -10.96
N ILE A 2 -6.71 -20.83 -11.32
CA ILE A 2 -5.86 -19.83 -10.65
C ILE A 2 -6.35 -18.46 -11.09
N LYS A 3 -7.04 -17.72 -10.21
CA LYS A 3 -7.30 -16.30 -10.41
C LYS A 3 -5.96 -15.59 -10.30
N ILE A 4 -5.28 -15.41 -11.43
CA ILE A 4 -4.13 -14.51 -11.54
C ILE A 4 -4.71 -13.12 -11.24
N LEU A 5 -4.55 -12.68 -9.99
CA LEU A 5 -4.85 -11.32 -9.58
C LEU A 5 -4.08 -10.38 -10.49
N ASN A 6 -4.81 -9.50 -11.16
CA ASN A 6 -4.34 -8.47 -12.10
C ASN A 6 -3.30 -7.50 -11.52
N CYS A 7 -2.80 -7.72 -10.31
CA CYS A 7 -1.78 -6.92 -9.67
C CYS A 7 -0.43 -7.00 -10.39
N CYS A 8 -0.12 -8.09 -11.08
CA CYS A 8 1.22 -8.32 -11.65
C CYS A 8 1.31 -8.16 -13.18
N TYR A 9 0.28 -7.62 -13.84
CA TYR A 9 0.27 -7.59 -15.30
C TYR A 9 1.25 -6.51 -15.85
N TYR A 10 2.31 -7.02 -16.49
CA TYR A 10 3.41 -6.34 -17.20
C TYR A 10 4.51 -5.67 -16.38
N PHE A 11 5.65 -6.37 -16.21
CA PHE A 11 6.95 -5.71 -16.29
C PHE A 11 7.91 -6.53 -17.16
N SER A 12 8.29 -5.93 -18.29
CA SER A 12 9.38 -6.36 -19.16
C SER A 12 10.71 -6.34 -18.39
N LYS A 13 11.62 -7.25 -18.76
CA LYS A 13 12.92 -7.56 -18.16
C LYS A 13 13.95 -6.40 -18.05
N SER A 14 13.59 -5.12 -18.19
CA SER A 14 14.60 -4.05 -18.29
C SER A 14 14.30 -2.73 -17.58
N MET A 15 13.34 -2.64 -16.66
CA MET A 15 13.22 -1.43 -15.84
C MET A 15 13.97 -1.61 -14.54
N ASP A 16 14.77 -0.60 -14.18
CA ASP A 16 15.44 -0.44 -12.89
C ASP A 16 14.65 -1.06 -11.73
N LEU A 17 15.38 -1.55 -10.72
CA LEU A 17 14.93 -1.98 -9.38
C LEU A 17 14.07 -0.91 -8.69
N LEU A 18 12.92 -0.58 -9.26
CA LEU A 18 12.04 0.49 -8.84
C LEU A 18 11.18 -0.05 -7.71
N LYS A 19 11.75 -0.04 -6.52
CA LYS A 19 11.09 -0.24 -5.23
C LYS A 19 9.76 0.51 -5.25
N SER A 20 8.65 -0.21 -5.23
CA SER A 20 7.35 0.45 -5.32
C SER A 20 6.31 -0.21 -4.45
N VAL A 21 5.41 0.63 -3.91
CA VAL A 21 4.27 0.17 -3.14
C VAL A 21 3.01 0.55 -3.89
N ARG A 22 2.15 -0.43 -4.13
CA ARG A 22 0.84 -0.23 -4.76
C ARG A 22 -0.25 -0.51 -3.76
N PHE A 23 -1.26 0.34 -3.76
CA PHE A 23 -2.47 0.17 -2.97
C PHE A 23 -3.68 0.17 -3.91
N THR A 24 -4.53 -0.84 -3.77
CA THR A 24 -5.79 -0.97 -4.49
C THR A 24 -6.91 -1.07 -3.48
N ASN A 25 -7.88 -0.16 -3.55
CA ASN A 25 -9.06 -0.19 -2.68
C ASN A 25 -10.27 -0.71 -3.46
N ASN A 26 -10.67 -1.95 -3.20
CA ASN A 26 -11.90 -2.56 -3.69
C ASN A 26 -13.02 -2.57 -2.63
N GLY A 27 -12.74 -2.09 -1.41
CA GLY A 27 -13.70 -2.01 -0.31
C GLY A 27 -14.80 -0.96 -0.53
N TYR A 28 -15.84 -1.03 0.30
CA TYR A 28 -16.98 -0.10 0.25
C TYR A 28 -16.76 1.18 1.08
N PHE A 29 -15.51 1.54 1.35
CA PHE A 29 -15.12 2.64 2.24
C PHE A 29 -13.87 3.34 1.71
N THR A 30 -13.56 4.52 2.25
CA THR A 30 -12.37 5.29 1.88
C THR A 30 -11.21 4.95 2.82
N VAL A 31 -10.03 4.74 2.24
CA VAL A 31 -8.81 4.48 3.03
C VAL A 31 -7.75 5.55 2.83
N LYS A 32 -6.91 5.70 3.84
CA LYS A 32 -5.68 6.46 3.78
C LYS A 32 -4.50 5.51 3.97
N ALA A 33 -3.70 5.33 2.94
CA ALA A 33 -2.40 4.68 3.05
C ALA A 33 -1.34 5.73 3.42
N ILE A 34 -0.51 5.42 4.40
CA ILE A 34 0.60 6.27 4.86
C ILE A 34 1.89 5.49 4.63
N ILE A 35 2.83 6.09 3.91
CA ILE A 35 4.16 5.53 3.68
C ILE A 35 5.15 6.42 4.42
N GLN A 36 5.88 5.87 5.38
CA GLN A 36 6.96 6.54 6.08
C GLN A 36 8.27 5.88 5.71
N TYR A 37 9.32 6.66 5.46
CA TYR A 37 10.64 6.12 5.16
C TYR A 37 11.72 7.14 5.51
N THR A 38 12.93 6.67 5.75
CA THR A 38 14.11 7.51 5.92
C THR A 38 14.80 7.72 4.58
N LEU A 39 15.08 8.97 4.23
CA LEU A 39 15.88 9.36 3.06
C LEU A 39 16.93 10.38 3.47
N ARG A 40 18.21 10.05 3.24
CA ARG A 40 19.36 10.93 3.59
C ARG A 40 19.34 11.40 5.06
N GLY A 41 18.93 10.53 5.98
CA GLY A 41 18.84 10.82 7.41
C GLY A 41 17.56 11.52 7.88
N TYR A 42 16.63 11.86 6.96
CA TYR A 42 15.36 12.50 7.30
C TYR A 42 14.19 11.53 7.15
N THR A 43 13.22 11.61 8.07
CA THR A 43 11.95 10.89 7.95
C THR A 43 11.02 11.64 6.99
N VAL A 44 10.60 10.96 5.93
CA VAL A 44 9.61 11.42 4.97
C VAL A 44 8.30 10.68 5.24
N THR A 45 7.16 11.37 5.13
CA THR A 45 5.82 10.78 5.28
C THR A 45 4.96 11.18 4.09
N GLU A 46 4.45 10.18 3.39
CA GLU A 46 3.58 10.32 2.23
C GLU A 46 2.18 9.80 2.56
N ASN A 47 1.17 10.55 2.16
CA ASN A 47 -0.22 10.24 2.44
C ASN A 47 -0.98 10.04 1.14
N ILE A 48 -1.65 8.89 1.01
CA ILE A 48 -2.38 8.49 -0.18
C ILE A 48 -3.82 8.19 0.21
N ILE A 49 -4.76 9.00 -0.25
CA ILE A 49 -6.19 8.76 -0.07
C ILE A 49 -6.70 7.93 -1.26
N LEU A 50 -7.41 6.85 -0.97
CA LEU A 50 -7.98 5.94 -1.95
C LEU A 50 -9.47 5.75 -1.71
N GLU A 51 -10.27 6.32 -2.60
CA GLU A 51 -11.68 6.00 -2.72
C GLU A 51 -11.88 4.58 -3.26
N ARG A 52 -13.13 4.13 -3.21
CA ARG A 52 -13.56 2.84 -3.75
C ARG A 52 -13.18 2.66 -5.22
N ARG A 53 -12.69 1.46 -5.55
CA ARG A 53 -12.22 1.02 -6.88
C ARG A 53 -11.05 1.85 -7.44
N ARG A 54 -10.28 2.51 -6.58
CA ARG A 54 -9.08 3.26 -6.98
C ARG A 54 -7.81 2.48 -6.67
N THR A 55 -6.81 2.71 -7.52
CA THR A 55 -5.46 2.16 -7.36
C THR A 55 -4.46 3.30 -7.41
N LYS A 56 -3.45 3.27 -6.55
CA LYS A 56 -2.31 4.19 -6.60
C LYS A 56 -1.01 3.43 -6.40
N LYS A 57 -0.02 3.74 -7.24
CA LYS A 57 1.36 3.27 -7.13
C LYS A 57 2.21 4.42 -6.61
N PHE A 58 3.09 4.12 -5.67
CA PHE A 58 4.12 5.02 -5.16
C PHE A 58 5.49 4.40 -5.44
N ASN A 59 6.37 5.16 -6.08
CA ASN A 59 7.75 4.74 -6.31
C ASN A 59 8.59 5.27 -5.15
N LEU A 60 9.21 4.36 -4.41
CA LEU A 60 10.12 4.71 -3.33
C LEU A 60 11.43 5.23 -3.93
N PRO A 61 12.01 6.29 -3.36
CA PRO A 61 13.37 6.71 -3.71
C PRO A 61 14.37 5.57 -3.50
N ARG A 62 15.39 5.46 -4.37
CA ARG A 62 16.37 4.36 -4.36
C ARG A 62 17.00 4.10 -2.99
N ASP A 63 17.35 5.18 -2.28
CA ASP A 63 18.06 5.17 -1.01
C ASP A 63 17.12 5.24 0.22
N SER A 64 15.84 4.93 0.02
CA SER A 64 14.89 4.82 1.13
C SER A 64 15.19 3.61 2.01
N THR A 65 15.10 3.83 3.32
CA THR A 65 15.29 2.81 4.37
C THR A 65 14.21 2.98 5.44
N ASN A 66 14.09 2.04 6.38
CA ASN A 66 13.09 2.09 7.46
C ASN A 66 11.67 2.36 6.94
N ILE A 67 11.27 1.65 5.88
CA ILE A 67 10.01 1.89 5.19
C ILE A 67 8.89 1.25 5.99
N CYS A 68 7.96 2.04 6.51
CA CYS A 68 6.79 1.58 7.25
C CYS A 68 5.51 2.08 6.59
N LEU A 69 4.51 1.21 6.59
CA LEU A 69 3.24 1.38 5.89
C LEU A 69 2.11 1.27 6.89
N ASN A 70 1.15 2.18 6.79
CA ASN A 70 -0.09 2.11 7.56
C ASN A 70 -1.28 2.25 6.61
N ILE A 71 -2.34 1.48 6.83
CA ILE A 71 -3.61 1.62 6.12
C ILE A 71 -4.68 1.97 7.15
N LEU A 72 -5.31 3.11 6.97
CA LEU A 72 -6.36 3.62 7.84
C LEU A 72 -7.71 3.62 7.11
N ASN A 73 -8.78 3.27 7.81
CA ASN A 73 -10.16 3.45 7.39
C ASN A 73 -10.65 4.85 7.76
N LEU A 74 -10.84 5.72 6.76
CA LEU A 74 -11.35 7.08 6.98
C LEU A 74 -12.87 7.13 7.15
N SER A 75 -13.57 6.05 6.82
CA SER A 75 -15.02 5.94 7.00
C SER A 75 -15.41 5.47 8.41
N ASN A 76 -14.44 5.07 9.24
CA ASN A 76 -14.69 4.68 10.62
C ASN A 76 -14.57 5.93 11.54
N PRO A 77 -15.62 6.29 12.30
CA PRO A 77 -15.58 7.43 13.21
C PRO A 77 -14.70 7.19 14.45
N ASP A 78 -14.37 5.93 14.77
CA ASP A 78 -13.47 5.58 15.88
C ASP A 78 -12.00 5.59 15.40
N PRO A 79 -11.17 6.55 15.85
CA PRO A 79 -9.78 6.66 15.40
C PRO A 79 -8.91 5.48 15.84
N ILE A 80 -9.24 4.79 16.95
CA ILE A 80 -8.47 3.64 17.43
C ILE A 80 -8.72 2.43 16.52
N LYS A 81 -9.97 2.23 16.09
CA LYS A 81 -10.37 1.18 15.14
C LYS A 81 -10.14 1.55 13.68
N SER A 82 -9.64 2.76 13.42
CA SER A 82 -9.35 3.22 12.07
C SER A 82 -8.11 2.53 11.48
N VAL A 83 -7.16 2.10 12.32
CA VAL A 83 -5.96 1.39 11.83
C VAL A 83 -6.33 -0.02 11.39
N LEU A 84 -6.19 -0.29 10.10
CA LEU A 84 -6.50 -1.60 9.51
C LEU A 84 -5.26 -2.49 9.36
N TYR A 85 -4.10 -1.88 9.11
CA TYR A 85 -2.86 -2.62 8.84
C TYR A 85 -1.64 -1.76 9.12
N HIS A 86 -0.58 -2.41 9.61
CA HIS A 86 0.73 -1.84 9.81
C HIS A 86 1.81 -2.88 9.44
N GLU A 87 2.82 -2.46 8.69
CA GLU A 87 3.98 -3.29 8.38
C GLU A 87 5.18 -2.41 8.02
N CYS A 88 6.40 -2.85 8.36
CA CYS A 88 7.62 -2.29 7.80
C CYS A 88 8.28 -3.29 6.84
N ILE A 89 8.75 -2.79 5.71
CA ILE A 89 9.32 -3.58 4.61
C ILE A 89 10.78 -3.20 4.38
N SER A 90 11.58 -4.15 3.87
CA SER A 90 12.98 -3.90 3.49
C SER A 90 13.09 -2.92 2.32
N GLY A 91 12.05 -2.84 1.49
CA GLY A 91 12.07 -2.10 0.23
C GLY A 91 12.91 -2.79 -0.83
N GLU A 92 13.18 -4.09 -0.73
CA GLU A 92 13.90 -4.84 -1.76
C GLU A 92 12.98 -5.35 -2.88
N GLU A 93 11.68 -5.42 -2.60
CA GLU A 93 10.65 -5.98 -3.48
C GLU A 93 9.58 -4.92 -3.77
N ASN A 94 8.81 -5.10 -4.85
CA ASN A 94 7.56 -4.34 -4.96
C ASN A 94 6.51 -5.00 -4.08
N VAL A 95 5.72 -4.18 -3.41
CA VAL A 95 4.68 -4.68 -2.52
C VAL A 95 3.35 -4.13 -2.98
N CYS A 96 2.37 -5.02 -3.07
CA CYS A 96 1.02 -4.71 -3.49
C CYS A 96 0.04 -5.02 -2.36
N PHE A 97 -0.77 -4.03 -1.98
CA PHE A 97 -1.83 -4.15 -1.00
C PHE A 97 -3.19 -4.05 -1.67
N GLU A 98 -4.04 -5.03 -1.42
CA GLU A 98 -5.44 -5.02 -1.84
C GLU A 98 -6.34 -4.94 -0.61
N ILE A 99 -7.10 -3.84 -0.53
CA ILE A 99 -8.11 -3.61 0.51
C ILE A 99 -9.47 -3.98 -0.06
N SER A 100 -10.27 -4.76 0.66
CA SER A 100 -11.59 -5.21 0.20
C SER A 100 -12.61 -5.34 1.34
N ASN A 101 -13.82 -5.76 0.98
CA ASN A 101 -14.97 -5.96 1.88
C ASN A 101 -15.56 -4.67 2.47
N THR A 102 -16.11 -4.70 3.69
CA THR A 102 -16.86 -3.57 4.30
C THR A 102 -16.07 -2.87 5.40
N THR A 103 -16.60 -1.74 5.89
CA THR A 103 -16.03 -0.95 7.00
C THR A 103 -15.90 -1.77 8.28
N GLU A 104 -16.87 -2.66 8.54
CA GLU A 104 -16.97 -3.48 9.76
C GLU A 104 -16.05 -4.70 9.71
N ASN A 105 -15.84 -5.25 8.51
CA ASN A 105 -15.03 -6.45 8.28
C ASN A 105 -14.01 -6.23 7.15
N PRO A 106 -13.09 -5.26 7.29
CA PRO A 106 -12.13 -4.97 6.24
C PRO A 106 -11.15 -6.13 6.06
N VAL A 107 -10.80 -6.44 4.81
CA VAL A 107 -9.82 -7.48 4.48
C VAL A 107 -8.67 -6.84 3.71
N ILE A 108 -7.43 -7.12 4.14
CA ILE A 108 -6.21 -6.62 3.51
C ILE A 108 -5.35 -7.80 3.10
N THR A 109 -5.03 -7.86 1.80
CA THR A 109 -4.14 -8.87 1.23
C THR A 109 -2.86 -8.20 0.77
N ARG A 110 -1.71 -8.71 1.22
CA ARG A 110 -0.38 -8.29 0.79
C ARG A 110 0.21 -9.31 -0.16
N ASN A 111 0.73 -8.85 -1.29
CA ASN A 111 1.45 -9.67 -2.26
C ASN A 111 2.78 -9.03 -2.65
N ILE A 112 3.77 -9.87 -2.97
CA ILE A 112 5.00 -9.45 -3.62
C ILE A 112 4.74 -9.31 -5.11
N CYS A 113 5.27 -8.22 -5.67
CA CYS A 113 5.24 -7.79 -7.05
C CYS A 113 6.70 -7.43 -7.48
#